data_AF-A0A7L3C1A8-F1
#
_entry.id   AF-A0A7L3C1A8-F1
#
_cell.length_a   1.000
_cell.length_b   1.000
_cell.length_c   1.000
_cell.angle_alpha   90.00
_cell.angle_beta   90.00
_cell.angle_gamma   90.00
#
_symmetry.space_group_name_H-M   'P 1'
#
loop_
_entity.id
_entity.type
_entity.pdbx_description
1 polymer ?
#
loop_
_entity_poly.entity_id
_entity_poly.type
_entity_poly.pdbx_seq_one_letter_code
_entity_poly.pdbx_strand_id
1 'polypeptide(L)'
;FQTYFKNSDGPWKAAINTVRRRNQENCPLSQPLFLGTAQPQSRKRKWNTQLIIPASSTNKNNSEEDREKNHVDLYSMNESFPVEQLQTFSQLLQNIHHLEFPSQMGSVLTNPLLLHYMNCIKDESIYLRLYYWMGQTLQEECTWSVADNNGYEEEFKDFLETVYKTECFLQEGFSSCEEFLYKSLPLWDGFCCRSQILRLVSWIPLTSFSEMKSHLYDPLAQLFFTSSLYFKCSVLESLKKLLQNWLNWHVIHLDSESDS
;
A
#
# COMPACT_ATOMS: atom_id res chain seq x y z
N PHE A 1 -20.12 -43.66 -10.45
CA PHE A 1 -19.59 -42.52 -9.67
C PHE A 1 -18.18 -42.25 -10.14
N GLN A 2 -17.97 -41.22 -10.96
CA GLN A 2 -16.65 -40.87 -11.49
C GLN A 2 -16.31 -39.48 -10.94
N THR A 3 -15.51 -39.47 -9.88
CA THR A 3 -15.06 -38.25 -9.21
C THR A 3 -13.98 -37.60 -10.06
N TYR A 4 -14.34 -36.52 -10.75
CA TYR A 4 -13.37 -35.64 -11.37
C TYR A 4 -12.63 -34.89 -10.26
N PHE A 5 -11.35 -35.22 -10.06
CA PHE A 5 -10.44 -34.34 -9.33
C PHE A 5 -10.29 -33.05 -10.15
N LYS A 6 -10.87 -31.95 -9.67
CA LYS A 6 -10.50 -30.60 -10.10
C LYS A 6 -9.01 -30.43 -9.78
N ASN A 7 -8.16 -30.46 -10.80
CA ASN A 7 -6.80 -29.93 -10.68
C ASN A 7 -6.94 -28.45 -10.30
N SER A 8 -6.71 -28.12 -9.03
CA SER A 8 -6.37 -26.76 -8.67
C SER A 8 -4.99 -26.50 -9.25
N ASP A 9 -4.96 -25.86 -10.42
CA ASP A 9 -3.75 -25.23 -10.92
C ASP A 9 -3.32 -24.17 -9.89
N GLY A 10 -2.48 -24.60 -8.96
CA GLY A 10 -2.09 -23.80 -7.82
C GLY A 10 -1.06 -22.71 -8.20
N PRO A 11 -0.80 -21.77 -7.27
CA PRO A 11 0.19 -20.71 -7.45
C PRO A 11 1.59 -21.21 -7.84
N TRP A 12 1.94 -22.45 -7.49
CA TRP A 12 3.21 -23.07 -7.88
C TRP A 12 3.34 -23.34 -9.39
N LYS A 13 2.24 -23.66 -10.11
CA LYS A 13 2.29 -23.84 -11.57
C LYS A 13 2.51 -22.51 -12.29
N ALA A 14 1.89 -21.44 -11.78
CA ALA A 14 2.14 -20.09 -12.27
C ALA A 14 3.61 -19.70 -12.05
N ALA A 15 4.15 -19.93 -10.84
CA ALA A 15 5.55 -19.68 -10.52
C ALA A 15 6.55 -20.49 -11.39
N ILE A 16 6.24 -21.75 -11.72
CA ILE A 16 7.10 -22.55 -12.61
C ILE A 16 7.04 -22.03 -14.06
N ASN A 17 5.86 -21.62 -14.53
CA ASN A 17 5.69 -21.11 -15.88
C ASN A 17 6.41 -19.76 -16.08
N THR A 18 6.41 -18.89 -15.07
CA THR A 18 7.14 -17.61 -15.11
C THR A 18 8.65 -17.84 -15.16
N VAL A 19 9.19 -18.72 -14.31
CA VAL A 19 10.62 -19.08 -14.32
C VAL A 19 11.03 -19.71 -15.66
N ARG A 20 10.18 -20.58 -16.23
CA ARG A 20 10.45 -21.23 -17.52
C ARG A 20 10.49 -20.23 -18.67
N ARG A 21 9.54 -19.31 -18.74
CA ARG A 21 9.48 -18.29 -19.81
C ARG A 21 10.68 -17.35 -19.75
N ARG A 22 11.08 -16.95 -18.55
CA ARG A 22 12.25 -16.10 -18.32
C ARG A 22 13.56 -16.77 -18.77
N ASN A 23 13.71 -18.07 -18.53
CA ASN A 23 14.89 -18.81 -19.01
C ASN A 23 14.90 -18.94 -20.54
N GLN A 24 13.75 -18.86 -21.21
CA GLN A 24 13.64 -18.87 -22.67
C GLN A 24 13.88 -17.49 -23.29
N GLU A 25 13.48 -16.39 -22.64
CA GLU A 25 13.76 -15.00 -23.07
C GLU A 25 15.26 -14.65 -23.07
N ASN A 26 16.09 -15.40 -22.34
CA ASN A 26 17.55 -15.28 -22.40
C ASN A 26 18.18 -15.95 -23.65
N CYS A 27 17.38 -16.45 -24.60
CA CYS A 27 17.85 -16.96 -25.89
C CYS A 27 17.73 -15.85 -26.96
N PRO A 28 18.82 -15.48 -27.67
CA PRO A 28 18.82 -14.29 -28.52
C PRO A 28 18.14 -14.59 -29.86
N LEU A 29 16.85 -14.31 -29.97
CA LEU A 29 16.16 -14.24 -31.26
C LEU A 29 15.38 -12.92 -31.37
N SER A 30 16.01 -12.01 -32.11
CA SER A 30 15.55 -10.80 -32.81
C SER A 30 14.07 -10.41 -32.68
N GLN A 31 13.82 -9.30 -31.98
CA GLN A 31 12.55 -8.56 -32.00
C GLN A 31 12.31 -7.84 -33.34
N PRO A 32 11.06 -7.70 -33.80
CA PRO A 32 10.63 -6.54 -34.56
C PRO A 32 9.89 -5.55 -33.65
N LEU A 33 10.40 -4.32 -33.60
CA LEU A 33 9.80 -3.15 -32.96
C LEU A 33 8.50 -2.75 -33.68
N PHE A 34 7.40 -2.62 -32.93
CA PHE A 34 6.22 -1.88 -33.36
C PHE A 34 6.04 -0.65 -32.46
N LEU A 35 6.23 0.54 -33.02
CA LEU A 35 5.81 1.80 -32.42
C LEU A 35 4.32 2.01 -32.66
N GLY A 36 3.54 2.07 -31.59
CA GLY A 36 2.14 2.50 -31.61
C GLY A 36 1.85 3.38 -30.41
N THR A 37 1.51 4.64 -30.66
CA THR A 37 1.05 5.60 -29.65
C THR A 37 -0.37 5.23 -29.21
N ALA A 38 -0.54 4.79 -27.96
CA ALA A 38 -1.86 4.61 -27.35
C ALA A 38 -1.88 5.27 -25.97
N GLN A 39 -2.82 6.20 -25.80
CA GLN A 39 -3.09 6.87 -24.52
C GLN A 39 -3.51 5.87 -23.44
N PRO A 40 -3.07 6.03 -22.18
CA PRO A 40 -3.52 5.18 -21.09
C PRO A 40 -4.92 5.63 -20.63
N GLN A 41 -5.96 4.91 -21.06
CA GLN A 41 -7.24 4.92 -20.34
C GLN A 41 -7.15 3.93 -19.17
N SER A 42 -7.13 4.45 -17.94
CA SER A 42 -7.19 3.66 -16.72
C SER A 42 -8.56 2.96 -16.61
N ARG A 43 -8.66 1.70 -17.05
CA ARG A 43 -9.86 0.87 -16.88
C ARG A 43 -9.83 0.19 -15.50
N LYS A 44 -9.99 0.97 -14.42
CA LYS A 44 -10.27 0.38 -13.10
C LYS A 44 -11.78 0.07 -12.96
N ARG A 45 -12.05 -1.06 -12.31
CA ARG A 45 -13.35 -1.59 -11.83
C ARG A 45 -14.17 -2.42 -12.83
N LYS A 46 -13.88 -3.72 -12.90
CA LYS A 46 -14.84 -4.71 -13.46
C LYS A 46 -15.06 -5.95 -12.59
N TRP A 47 -14.61 -5.95 -11.34
CA TRP A 47 -14.80 -7.10 -10.43
C TRP A 47 -15.86 -6.90 -9.34
N ASN A 48 -16.35 -5.67 -9.10
CA ASN A 48 -17.40 -5.39 -8.11
C ASN A 48 -18.80 -5.21 -8.73
N THR A 49 -19.12 -5.98 -9.78
CA THR A 49 -20.36 -5.77 -10.56
C THR A 49 -21.64 -6.30 -9.89
N GLN A 50 -21.59 -6.80 -8.65
CA GLN A 50 -22.79 -7.34 -7.98
C GLN A 50 -23.03 -6.82 -6.56
N LEU A 51 -22.32 -5.80 -6.10
CA LEU A 51 -22.73 -5.06 -4.90
C LEU A 51 -23.29 -3.72 -5.34
N ILE A 52 -24.61 -3.70 -5.56
CA ILE A 52 -25.38 -2.46 -5.70
C ILE A 52 -25.39 -1.81 -4.33
N ILE A 53 -24.41 -0.94 -4.08
CA ILE A 53 -24.46 -0.01 -2.96
C ILE A 53 -25.58 0.99 -3.27
N PRO A 54 -26.54 1.24 -2.35
CA PRO A 54 -27.53 2.29 -2.54
C PRO A 54 -26.82 3.62 -2.77
N ALA A 55 -27.27 4.40 -3.75
CA ALA A 55 -26.70 5.71 -4.01
C ALA A 55 -26.93 6.63 -2.80
N SER A 56 -25.88 6.93 -2.03
CA SER A 56 -25.91 8.01 -1.04
C SER A 56 -25.98 9.35 -1.79
N SER A 57 -27.17 9.96 -1.82
CA SER A 57 -27.36 11.28 -2.40
C SER A 57 -26.77 12.35 -1.50
N THR A 58 -25.63 12.92 -1.88
CA THR A 58 -25.19 14.24 -1.38
C THR A 58 -26.21 15.27 -1.85
N ASN A 59 -27.02 15.78 -0.92
CA ASN A 59 -28.01 16.80 -1.20
C ASN A 59 -27.29 18.14 -1.42
N LYS A 60 -27.14 18.53 -2.68
CA LYS A 60 -26.95 19.93 -3.08
C LYS A 60 -28.17 20.31 -3.88
N ASN A 61 -29.04 21.14 -3.32
CA ASN A 61 -29.83 22.11 -4.07
C ASN A 61 -30.19 23.26 -3.14
N ASN A 62 -29.69 24.44 -3.50
CA ASN A 62 -30.18 25.72 -3.00
C ASN A 62 -31.53 26.06 -3.65
N SER A 63 -32.26 26.91 -2.93
CA SER A 63 -33.36 27.79 -3.34
C SER A 63 -34.80 27.33 -3.10
N GLU A 64 -35.34 27.98 -2.06
CA GLU A 64 -36.62 28.70 -1.97
C GLU A 64 -37.91 27.98 -1.53
N GLU A 65 -38.33 28.44 -0.35
CA GLU A 65 -39.69 28.66 0.19
C GLU A 65 -40.55 27.48 0.68
N ASP A 66 -40.99 27.68 1.93
CA ASP A 66 -42.29 27.32 2.48
C ASP A 66 -42.61 25.84 2.79
N ARG A 67 -42.33 25.43 4.04
CA ARG A 67 -43.35 25.34 5.13
C ARG A 67 -42.87 24.44 6.26
N GLU A 68 -43.04 24.97 7.47
CA GLU A 68 -43.16 24.28 8.76
C GLU A 68 -43.35 22.77 8.67
N LYS A 69 -42.36 22.03 9.17
CA LYS A 69 -42.58 20.78 9.89
C LYS A 69 -41.41 20.57 10.83
N ASN A 70 -41.71 20.74 12.12
CA ASN A 70 -40.91 20.29 13.25
C ASN A 70 -40.55 18.81 13.04
N HIS A 71 -39.34 18.55 12.57
CA HIS A 71 -38.74 17.23 12.67
C HIS A 71 -37.63 17.34 13.69
N VAL A 72 -37.82 16.60 14.78
CA VAL A 72 -36.95 16.55 15.94
C VAL A 72 -35.51 16.31 15.47
N ASP A 73 -34.62 17.25 15.80
CA ASP A 73 -33.17 17.17 15.62
C ASP A 73 -32.62 16.01 16.46
N LEU A 74 -32.73 14.80 15.95
CA LEU A 74 -31.88 13.70 16.36
C LEU A 74 -30.60 13.81 15.55
N TYR A 75 -29.49 14.03 16.27
CA TYR A 75 -28.12 14.20 15.80
C TYR A 75 -27.76 15.61 15.33
N SER A 76 -27.45 16.46 16.31
CA SER A 76 -26.35 17.43 16.18
C SER A 76 -25.07 16.65 15.86
N MET A 77 -24.91 16.25 14.59
CA MET A 77 -23.64 15.77 14.07
C MET A 77 -22.70 16.96 14.16
N ASN A 78 -21.64 16.85 14.95
CA ASN A 78 -20.52 17.79 14.91
C ASN A 78 -20.18 18.01 13.43
N GLU A 79 -20.32 19.24 12.94
CA GLU A 79 -20.11 19.56 11.52
C GLU A 79 -18.69 19.14 11.15
N SER A 80 -18.53 18.03 10.44
CA SER A 80 -17.25 17.62 9.88
C SER A 80 -17.06 18.33 8.54
N PHE A 81 -15.84 18.79 8.28
CA PHE A 81 -15.52 19.55 7.07
C PHE A 81 -14.67 18.68 6.14
N PRO A 82 -15.21 18.22 4.99
CA PRO A 82 -14.45 17.41 4.06
C PRO A 82 -13.24 18.16 3.54
N VAL A 83 -12.06 17.53 3.62
CA VAL A 83 -10.80 18.10 3.14
C VAL A 83 -10.87 18.53 1.66
N GLU A 84 -11.65 17.84 0.83
CA GLU A 84 -11.82 18.16 -0.58
C GLU A 84 -12.47 19.54 -0.82
N GLN A 85 -13.12 20.11 0.19
CA GLN A 85 -13.75 21.43 0.13
C GLN A 85 -12.80 22.56 0.57
N LEU A 86 -11.59 22.24 1.08
CA LEU A 86 -10.59 23.23 1.46
C LEU A 86 -9.98 23.88 0.20
N GLN A 87 -10.14 25.19 0.07
CA GLN A 87 -9.56 25.97 -1.04
C GLN A 87 -8.48 26.95 -0.57
N THR A 88 -8.53 27.38 0.69
CA THR A 88 -7.62 28.41 1.22
C THR A 88 -7.08 28.05 2.60
N PHE A 89 -5.92 28.62 2.94
CA PHE A 89 -5.30 28.43 4.26
C PHE A 89 -6.17 28.98 5.40
N SER A 90 -6.94 30.05 5.17
CA SER A 90 -7.86 30.58 6.18
C SER A 90 -8.97 29.59 6.53
N GLN A 91 -9.50 28.86 5.54
CA GLN A 91 -10.50 27.81 5.77
C GLN A 91 -9.88 26.64 6.53
N LEU A 92 -8.63 26.27 6.23
CA LEU A 92 -7.91 25.25 7.00
C LEU A 92 -7.83 25.65 8.47
N LEU A 93 -7.39 26.88 8.78
CA LEU A 93 -7.24 27.33 10.16
C LEU A 93 -8.57 27.35 10.93
N GLN A 94 -9.66 27.74 10.25
CA GLN A 94 -10.99 27.76 10.85
C GLN A 94 -11.54 26.35 11.07
N ASN A 95 -11.23 25.41 10.18
CA ASN A 95 -11.84 24.08 10.19
C ASN A 95 -10.93 22.96 10.72
N ILE A 96 -9.68 23.27 11.11
CA ILE A 96 -8.66 22.28 11.50
C ILE A 96 -9.09 21.32 12.61
N HIS A 97 -10.03 21.73 13.46
CA HIS A 97 -10.52 20.94 14.59
C HIS A 97 -11.60 19.92 14.20
N HIS A 98 -12.16 20.01 12.99
CA HIS A 98 -13.25 19.16 12.53
C HIS A 98 -13.07 18.70 11.08
N LEU A 99 -11.83 18.67 10.56
CA LEU A 99 -11.58 18.17 9.21
C LEU A 99 -11.84 16.67 9.11
N GLU A 100 -12.55 16.29 8.05
CA GLU A 100 -12.82 14.90 7.70
C GLU A 100 -11.85 14.41 6.63
N PHE A 101 -11.23 13.25 6.87
CA PHE A 101 -10.34 12.61 5.90
C PHE A 101 -11.10 12.11 4.67
N PRO A 102 -10.49 12.21 3.48
CA PRO A 102 -11.14 11.87 2.22
C PRO A 102 -11.62 10.42 2.22
N SER A 103 -12.78 10.14 1.61
CA SER A 103 -13.35 8.78 1.47
C SER A 103 -12.36 7.76 0.85
N GLN A 104 -11.47 8.24 -0.01
CA GLN A 104 -10.42 7.47 -0.67
C GLN A 104 -9.10 7.58 0.10
N MET A 105 -8.87 6.69 1.07
CA MET A 105 -7.68 6.77 1.93
C MET A 105 -6.34 6.74 1.19
N GLY A 106 -6.28 6.19 -0.02
CA GLY A 106 -5.06 6.22 -0.83
C GLY A 106 -4.57 7.62 -1.20
N SER A 107 -5.45 8.63 -1.27
CA SER A 107 -5.03 10.01 -1.53
C SER A 107 -4.34 10.66 -0.33
N VAL A 108 -4.48 10.08 0.87
CA VAL A 108 -3.77 10.54 2.06
C VAL A 108 -2.27 10.29 1.92
N LEU A 109 -1.86 9.12 1.40
CA LEU A 109 -0.46 8.76 1.19
C LEU A 109 0.29 9.71 0.24
N THR A 110 -0.43 10.34 -0.69
CA THR A 110 0.18 11.27 -1.66
C THR A 110 0.17 12.72 -1.19
N ASN A 111 -0.45 13.04 -0.06
CA ASN A 111 -0.62 14.41 0.43
C ASN A 111 0.12 14.62 1.78
N PRO A 112 1.29 15.27 1.77
CA PRO A 112 2.07 15.55 2.98
C PRO A 112 1.31 16.30 4.07
N LEU A 113 0.39 17.20 3.71
CA LEU A 113 -0.39 17.95 4.68
C LEU A 113 -1.38 17.05 5.43
N LEU A 114 -1.97 16.08 4.72
CA LEU A 114 -2.88 15.11 5.34
C LEU A 114 -2.14 14.10 6.20
N LEU A 115 -0.94 13.69 5.78
CA LEU A 115 -0.07 12.84 6.60
C LEU A 115 0.36 13.54 7.89
N HIS A 116 0.74 14.82 7.80
CA HIS A 116 1.03 15.63 8.99
C HIS A 116 -0.20 15.80 9.89
N TYR A 117 -1.35 16.11 9.30
CA TYR A 117 -2.59 16.25 10.06
C TYR A 117 -2.97 14.95 10.76
N MET A 118 -2.81 13.80 10.08
CA MET A 118 -3.04 12.48 10.67
C MET A 118 -2.15 12.25 11.89
N ASN A 119 -0.84 12.57 11.79
CA ASN A 119 0.10 12.49 12.91
C ASN A 119 -0.26 13.40 14.10
N CYS A 120 -0.94 14.52 13.86
CA CYS A 120 -1.34 15.44 14.92
C CYS A 120 -2.62 15.01 15.65
N ILE A 121 -3.51 14.27 15.00
CA ILE A 121 -4.79 13.85 15.57
C ILE A 121 -4.64 12.51 16.28
N LYS A 122 -5.26 12.38 17.45
CA LYS A 122 -5.27 11.15 18.26
C LYS A 122 -6.49 10.26 17.99
N ASP A 123 -7.00 10.28 16.77
CA ASP A 123 -8.19 9.51 16.39
C ASP A 123 -7.77 8.22 15.71
N GLU A 124 -7.80 7.14 16.47
CA GLU A 124 -7.46 5.79 16.05
C GLU A 124 -8.29 5.30 14.86
N SER A 125 -9.52 5.83 14.67
CA SER A 125 -10.39 5.40 13.59
C SER A 125 -9.82 5.73 12.21
N ILE A 126 -9.10 6.85 12.09
CA ILE A 126 -8.47 7.28 10.83
C ILE A 126 -7.30 6.39 10.48
N TYR A 127 -6.43 6.08 11.46
CA TYR A 127 -5.32 5.16 11.29
C TYR A 127 -5.81 3.76 10.91
N LEU A 128 -6.84 3.27 11.59
CA LEU A 128 -7.43 1.97 11.32
C LEU A 128 -8.00 1.90 9.90
N ARG A 129 -8.64 2.97 9.44
CA ARG A 129 -9.18 3.08 8.09
C ARG A 129 -8.09 3.08 7.02
N LEU A 130 -6.97 3.76 7.27
CA LEU A 130 -5.79 3.70 6.40
C LEU A 130 -5.17 2.30 6.40
N TYR A 131 -4.99 1.70 7.57
CA TYR A 131 -4.45 0.35 7.75
C TYR A 131 -5.26 -0.70 6.96
N TYR A 132 -6.59 -0.72 7.10
CA TYR A 132 -7.42 -1.65 6.35
C TYR A 132 -7.39 -1.39 4.84
N TRP A 133 -7.44 -0.11 4.42
CA TRP A 133 -7.35 0.23 3.00
C TRP A 133 -6.02 -0.23 2.39
N MET A 134 -4.90 0.01 3.08
CA MET A 134 -3.57 -0.44 2.63
C MET A 134 -3.47 -1.96 2.60
N GLY A 135 -3.93 -2.65 3.64
CA GLY A 135 -3.91 -4.11 3.69
C GLY A 135 -4.68 -4.74 2.52
N GLN A 136 -5.87 -4.23 2.21
CA GLN A 136 -6.65 -4.66 1.05
C GLN A 136 -5.91 -4.35 -0.26
N THR A 137 -5.42 -3.12 -0.44
CA THR A 137 -4.72 -2.70 -1.67
C THR A 137 -3.45 -3.54 -1.90
N LEU A 138 -2.65 -3.76 -0.87
CA LEU A 138 -1.45 -4.60 -0.93
C LEU A 138 -1.79 -6.05 -1.27
N GLN A 139 -2.87 -6.60 -0.70
CA GLN A 139 -3.28 -7.98 -0.99
C GLN A 139 -3.84 -8.15 -2.41
N GLU A 140 -4.64 -7.20 -2.89
CA GLU A 140 -5.24 -7.24 -4.23
C GLU A 140 -4.17 -7.07 -5.32
N GLU A 141 -3.32 -6.06 -5.18
CA GLU A 141 -2.29 -5.72 -6.17
C GLU A 141 -1.11 -6.70 -6.08
N CYS A 142 -0.82 -7.27 -4.91
CA CYS A 142 0.14 -8.36 -4.78
C CYS A 142 -0.51 -9.72 -5.04
N THR A 143 -0.89 -9.93 -6.28
CA THR A 143 -1.19 -11.25 -6.85
C THR A 143 0.01 -11.77 -7.68
N TRP A 144 1.24 -11.55 -7.21
CA TRP A 144 2.49 -12.30 -7.49
C TRP A 144 2.74 -12.78 -8.94
N SER A 145 2.29 -12.06 -9.96
CA SER A 145 2.28 -12.49 -11.38
C SER A 145 0.98 -13.17 -11.83
N VAL A 146 -0.17 -12.50 -11.72
CA VAL A 146 -1.31 -12.84 -12.59
C VAL A 146 -1.06 -12.25 -13.98
N ALA A 147 -0.47 -13.10 -14.82
CA ALA A 147 -0.55 -13.12 -16.28
C ALA A 147 -0.25 -11.82 -17.03
N ASP A 148 0.99 -11.74 -17.52
CA ASP A 148 1.32 -11.20 -18.86
C ASP A 148 1.06 -9.72 -19.16
N ASN A 149 0.74 -8.91 -18.16
CA ASN A 149 0.38 -7.53 -18.40
C ASN A 149 1.30 -6.57 -17.65
N ASN A 150 2.37 -6.18 -18.34
CA ASN A 150 3.48 -5.35 -17.88
C ASN A 150 3.01 -4.03 -17.21
N GLY A 151 1.84 -3.50 -17.60
CA GLY A 151 1.28 -2.28 -17.03
C GLY A 151 0.86 -2.40 -15.56
N TYR A 152 0.38 -3.57 -15.12
CA TYR A 152 0.00 -3.76 -13.72
C TYR A 152 1.22 -3.80 -12.78
N GLU A 153 2.35 -4.34 -13.24
CA GLU A 153 3.58 -4.34 -12.44
C GLU A 153 4.10 -2.92 -12.23
N GLU A 154 4.01 -2.05 -13.24
CA GLU A 154 4.43 -0.65 -13.14
C GLU A 154 3.53 0.14 -12.18
N GLU A 155 2.20 0.01 -12.29
CA GLU A 155 1.26 0.63 -11.34
C GLU A 155 1.52 0.17 -9.89
N PHE A 156 1.78 -1.12 -9.70
CA PHE A 156 2.11 -1.64 -8.37
C PHE A 156 3.45 -1.12 -7.85
N LYS A 157 4.48 -1.02 -8.71
CA LYS A 157 5.77 -0.40 -8.35
C LYS A 157 5.59 1.05 -7.90
N ASP A 158 4.80 1.82 -8.63
CA ASP A 158 4.52 3.23 -8.30
C ASP A 158 3.76 3.36 -6.98
N PHE A 159 2.83 2.44 -6.72
CA PHE A 159 2.15 2.34 -5.43
C PHE A 159 3.14 2.05 -4.29
N LEU A 160 3.97 1.01 -4.41
CA LEU A 160 4.96 0.68 -3.38
C LEU A 160 5.99 1.80 -3.18
N GLU A 161 6.37 2.52 -4.24
CA GLU A 161 7.24 3.70 -4.12
C GLU A 161 6.57 4.85 -3.37
N THR A 162 5.26 5.04 -3.59
CA THR A 162 4.46 6.04 -2.85
C THR A 162 4.38 5.68 -1.36
N VAL A 163 4.13 4.41 -1.05
CA VAL A 163 4.14 3.89 0.32
C VAL A 163 5.51 4.11 0.97
N TYR A 164 6.59 3.71 0.29
CA TYR A 164 7.95 3.90 0.81
C TYR A 164 8.28 5.38 1.09
N LYS A 165 7.91 6.29 0.17
CA LYS A 165 8.09 7.74 0.39
C LYS A 165 7.30 8.23 1.59
N THR A 166 6.11 7.68 1.80
CA THR A 166 5.27 8.00 2.96
C THR A 166 5.93 7.51 4.25
N GLU A 167 6.42 6.28 4.30
CA GLU A 167 7.15 5.74 5.47
C GLU A 167 8.41 6.57 5.77
N CYS A 168 9.13 7.01 4.73
CA CYS A 168 10.28 7.92 4.90
C CYS A 168 9.86 9.29 5.45
N PHE A 169 8.71 9.79 5.04
CA PHE A 169 8.21 11.07 5.52
C PHE A 169 7.76 11.00 6.98
N LEU A 170 7.09 9.90 7.35
CA LEU A 170 6.65 9.65 8.72
C LEU A 170 7.78 9.18 9.64
N GLN A 171 8.90 8.72 9.06
CA GLN A 171 9.99 8.04 9.77
C GLN A 171 9.50 6.80 10.53
N GLU A 172 8.47 6.14 9.99
CA GLU A 172 7.80 4.99 10.59
C GLU A 172 7.27 4.06 9.50
N GLY A 173 7.37 2.75 9.72
CA GLY A 173 6.84 1.73 8.82
C GLY A 173 5.37 1.43 9.11
N PHE A 174 4.59 1.10 8.08
CA PHE A 174 3.19 0.73 8.27
C PHE A 174 3.03 -0.74 8.64
N SER A 175 2.20 -1.04 9.64
CA SER A 175 1.90 -2.43 10.03
C SER A 175 1.29 -3.26 8.88
N SER A 176 0.51 -2.63 7.99
CA SER A 176 -0.02 -3.31 6.79
C SER A 176 1.10 -3.76 5.85
N CYS A 177 2.17 -2.97 5.74
CA CYS A 177 3.33 -3.28 4.92
C CYS A 177 4.16 -4.39 5.54
N GLU A 178 4.35 -4.38 6.86
CA GLU A 178 5.00 -5.47 7.60
C GLU A 178 4.25 -6.79 7.40
N GLU A 179 2.93 -6.80 7.66
CA GLU A 179 2.09 -8.00 7.52
C GLU A 179 2.12 -8.52 6.07
N PHE A 180 2.07 -7.60 5.11
CA PHE A 180 2.24 -7.90 3.70
C PHE A 180 3.59 -8.57 3.42
N LEU A 181 4.70 -7.99 3.88
CA LEU A 181 6.05 -8.50 3.66
C LEU A 181 6.28 -9.87 4.29
N TYR A 182 5.78 -10.11 5.51
CA TYR A 182 5.90 -11.41 6.16
C TYR A 182 5.13 -12.52 5.43
N LYS A 183 4.00 -12.18 4.82
CA LYS A 183 3.26 -13.09 3.94
C LYS A 183 3.91 -13.21 2.56
N SER A 184 4.56 -12.15 2.09
CA SER A 184 5.04 -12.04 0.71
C SER A 184 6.47 -12.54 0.48
N LEU A 185 7.39 -12.35 1.42
CA LEU A 185 8.77 -12.76 1.24
C LEU A 185 8.95 -14.27 1.02
N PRO A 186 8.23 -15.18 1.73
CA PRO A 186 8.42 -16.61 1.57
C PRO A 186 8.11 -17.21 0.20
N LEU A 187 7.24 -16.58 -0.62
CA LEU A 187 6.95 -17.08 -1.98
C LEU A 187 7.62 -16.22 -3.08
N TRP A 188 8.44 -15.23 -2.70
CA TRP A 188 8.87 -14.16 -3.60
C TRP A 188 10.11 -14.64 -4.33
N ASP A 189 10.17 -14.41 -5.64
CA ASP A 189 11.25 -14.90 -6.49
C ASP A 189 12.48 -13.97 -6.55
N GLY A 190 12.43 -12.83 -5.86
CA GLY A 190 13.51 -11.84 -5.83
C GLY A 190 13.54 -10.89 -7.04
N PHE A 191 12.57 -10.96 -7.96
CA PHE A 191 12.63 -10.19 -9.21
C PHE A 191 11.58 -9.07 -9.30
N CYS A 192 10.30 -9.41 -9.16
CA CYS A 192 9.22 -8.42 -9.25
C CYS A 192 9.39 -7.37 -8.14
N CYS A 193 9.25 -6.08 -8.48
CA CYS A 193 9.32 -4.96 -7.53
C CYS A 193 10.53 -4.98 -6.58
N ARG A 194 11.67 -5.59 -6.98
CA ARG A 194 12.82 -5.83 -6.10
C ARG A 194 13.29 -4.60 -5.34
N SER A 195 13.42 -3.47 -6.02
CA SER A 195 13.89 -2.24 -5.38
C SER A 195 12.90 -1.77 -4.32
N GLN A 196 11.61 -1.81 -4.63
CA GLN A 196 10.53 -1.36 -3.76
C GLN A 196 10.37 -2.28 -2.54
N ILE A 197 10.33 -3.60 -2.75
CA ILE A 197 10.21 -4.59 -1.67
C ILE A 197 11.39 -4.47 -0.71
N LEU A 198 12.63 -4.40 -1.21
CA LEU A 198 13.81 -4.24 -0.35
C LEU A 198 13.83 -2.89 0.39
N ARG A 199 13.24 -1.84 -0.19
CA ARG A 199 13.07 -0.55 0.49
C ARG A 199 12.03 -0.62 1.60
N LEU A 200 10.89 -1.27 1.38
CA LEU A 200 9.88 -1.47 2.41
C LEU A 200 10.40 -2.37 3.55
N VAL A 201 11.21 -3.40 3.23
CA VAL A 201 11.91 -4.22 4.23
C VAL A 201 12.73 -3.37 5.19
N SER A 202 13.30 -2.24 4.73
CA SER A 202 14.09 -1.37 5.61
C SER A 202 13.27 -0.61 6.66
N TRP A 203 11.94 -0.64 6.59
CA TRP A 203 11.04 0.00 7.56
C TRP A 203 10.33 -1.00 8.49
N ILE A 204 10.64 -2.29 8.40
CA ILE A 204 10.08 -3.29 9.33
C ILE A 204 10.49 -2.92 10.77
N PRO A 205 9.56 -2.86 11.73
CA PRO A 205 9.89 -2.56 13.12
C PRO A 205 10.75 -3.66 13.74
N LEU A 206 11.53 -3.30 14.77
CA LEU A 206 12.30 -4.28 15.52
C LEU A 206 11.36 -5.18 16.35
N THR A 207 11.34 -6.48 16.06
CA THR A 207 10.57 -7.48 16.78
C THR A 207 11.47 -8.55 17.39
N SER A 208 10.90 -9.63 17.94
CA SER A 208 11.71 -10.70 18.52
C SER A 208 12.58 -11.36 17.45
N PHE A 209 13.79 -11.79 17.82
CA PHE A 209 14.68 -12.48 16.88
C PHE A 209 14.02 -13.72 16.24
N SER A 210 13.17 -14.43 16.99
CA SER A 210 12.45 -15.60 16.48
C SER A 210 11.49 -15.25 15.34
N GLU A 211 10.71 -14.18 15.48
CA GLU A 211 9.78 -13.72 14.45
C GLU A 211 10.54 -13.20 13.22
N MET A 212 11.53 -12.34 13.44
CA MET A 212 12.37 -11.82 12.37
C MET A 212 13.09 -12.93 11.59
N LYS A 213 13.60 -13.94 12.29
CA LYS A 213 14.25 -15.08 11.64
C LYS A 213 13.29 -15.82 10.71
N SER A 214 12.11 -16.15 11.21
CA SER A 214 11.10 -16.92 10.47
C SER A 214 10.56 -16.15 9.26
N HIS A 215 10.23 -14.87 9.44
CA HIS A 215 9.48 -14.10 8.44
C HIS A 215 10.34 -13.26 7.51
N LEU A 216 11.55 -12.87 7.94
CA LEU A 216 12.43 -11.99 7.17
C LEU A 216 13.74 -12.69 6.77
N TYR A 217 14.51 -13.19 7.73
CA TYR A 217 15.87 -13.66 7.45
C TYR A 217 15.91 -14.97 6.67
N ASP A 218 15.11 -15.98 7.06
CA ASP A 218 15.11 -17.28 6.38
C ASP A 218 14.67 -17.14 4.89
N PRO A 219 13.58 -16.41 4.54
CA PRO A 219 13.21 -16.16 3.14
C PRO A 219 14.28 -15.39 2.36
N LEU A 220 14.84 -14.32 2.94
CA LEU A 220 15.88 -13.54 2.26
C LEU A 220 17.17 -14.34 2.08
N ALA A 221 17.53 -15.21 3.03
CA ALA A 221 18.71 -16.07 2.95
C ALA A 221 18.59 -17.06 1.79
N GLN A 222 17.42 -17.69 1.61
CA GLN A 222 17.16 -18.61 0.49
C GLN A 222 17.38 -17.93 -0.87
N LEU A 223 16.86 -16.71 -1.04
CA LEU A 223 17.09 -15.90 -2.24
C LEU A 223 18.54 -15.45 -2.34
N PHE A 224 19.15 -15.04 -1.23
CA PHE A 224 20.53 -14.56 -1.19
C PHE A 224 21.50 -15.61 -1.72
N PHE A 225 21.41 -16.86 -1.26
CA PHE A 225 22.35 -17.92 -1.67
C PHE A 225 22.24 -18.30 -3.15
N THR A 226 21.05 -18.20 -3.72
CA THR A 226 20.76 -18.63 -5.10
C THR A 226 20.87 -17.49 -6.13
N SER A 227 21.03 -16.24 -5.69
CA SER A 227 21.00 -15.06 -6.55
C SER A 227 22.37 -14.51 -6.96
N SER A 228 22.34 -13.57 -7.91
CA SER A 228 23.52 -12.84 -8.39
C SER A 228 24.18 -11.97 -7.33
N LEU A 229 25.45 -11.60 -7.54
CA LEU A 229 26.19 -10.69 -6.66
C LEU A 229 25.44 -9.35 -6.47
N TYR A 230 24.86 -8.81 -7.54
CA TYR A 230 24.09 -7.56 -7.47
C TYR A 230 22.89 -7.68 -6.51
N PHE A 231 22.16 -8.79 -6.58
CA PHE A 231 21.03 -9.04 -5.68
C PHE A 231 21.51 -9.13 -4.23
N LYS A 232 22.59 -9.87 -3.98
CA LYS A 232 23.23 -9.97 -2.66
C LYS A 232 23.58 -8.60 -2.08
N CYS A 233 24.21 -7.73 -2.86
CA CYS A 233 24.51 -6.36 -2.44
C CYS A 233 23.25 -5.55 -2.13
N SER A 234 22.18 -5.72 -2.93
CA SER A 234 20.91 -5.01 -2.71
C SER A 234 20.24 -5.42 -1.39
N VAL A 235 20.29 -6.71 -1.05
CA VAL A 235 19.80 -7.23 0.24
C VAL A 235 20.62 -6.67 1.39
N LEU A 236 21.96 -6.68 1.29
CA LEU A 236 22.83 -6.14 2.35
C LEU A 236 22.59 -4.64 2.58
N GLU A 237 22.41 -3.86 1.50
CA GLU A 237 22.11 -2.43 1.61
C GLU A 237 20.73 -2.18 2.26
N SER A 238 19.74 -3.02 1.96
CA SER A 238 18.42 -2.97 2.61
C SER A 238 18.51 -3.27 4.10
N LEU A 239 19.20 -4.35 4.48
CA LEU A 239 19.38 -4.74 5.89
C LEU A 239 20.22 -3.71 6.67
N LYS A 240 21.20 -3.08 6.02
CA LYS A 240 21.92 -1.95 6.60
C LYS A 240 20.98 -0.78 6.91
N LYS A 241 20.09 -0.41 5.98
CA LYS A 241 19.10 0.66 6.20
C LYS A 241 18.10 0.31 7.29
N LEU A 242 17.68 -0.95 7.37
CA LEU A 242 16.85 -1.46 8.46
C LEU A 242 17.48 -1.19 9.82
N LEU A 243 18.75 -1.57 9.99
CA LEU A 243 19.49 -1.32 11.23
C LEU A 243 19.64 0.17 11.54
N GLN A 244 19.85 1.01 10.52
CA GLN A 244 19.92 2.46 10.68
C GLN A 244 18.57 3.04 11.17
N ASN A 245 17.46 2.58 10.59
CA ASN A 245 16.13 3.02 10.99
C ASN A 245 15.80 2.60 12.42
N TRP A 246 16.16 1.39 12.84
CA TRP A 246 16.02 0.96 14.24
C TRP A 246 16.84 1.81 15.20
N LEU A 247 18.08 2.12 14.82
CA LEU A 247 18.94 2.96 15.65
C LEU A 247 18.37 4.38 15.78
N ASN A 248 17.87 4.97 14.68
CA ASN A 248 17.21 6.27 14.72
C ASN A 248 15.98 6.25 15.62
N TRP A 249 15.16 5.21 15.52
CA TRP A 249 13.97 5.05 16.37
C TRP A 249 14.35 4.96 17.85
N HIS A 250 15.38 4.18 18.20
CA HIS A 250 15.85 4.07 19.58
C HIS A 250 16.39 5.39 20.15
N VAL A 251 17.12 6.19 19.36
CA VAL A 251 17.63 7.49 19.80
C VAL A 251 16.48 8.44 20.17
N ILE A 252 15.45 8.52 19.32
CA ILE A 252 14.27 9.38 19.58
C ILE A 252 13.56 8.99 20.87
N HIS A 253 13.46 7.68 21.18
CA HIS A 253 12.79 7.21 22.39
C HIS A 253 13.59 7.52 23.67
N LEU A 254 14.92 7.41 23.63
CA LEU A 254 15.79 7.74 24.77
C LEU A 254 15.73 9.23 25.12
N ASP A 255 15.64 10.11 24.12
CA ASP A 255 15.48 11.54 24.35
C ASP A 255 14.13 11.85 25.02
N SER A 256 13.05 11.14 24.66
CA SER A 256 11.73 11.33 25.27
C SER A 256 11.63 10.88 26.74
N GLU A 257 12.39 9.84 27.13
CA GLU A 257 12.42 9.34 28.51
C GLU A 257 13.29 10.21 29.43
N SER A 258 14.20 11.01 28.87
CA SER A 258 15.09 11.90 29.65
C SER A 258 14.50 13.29 29.93
N ASP A 259 13.43 13.66 29.22
CA ASP A 259 12.63 14.88 29.43
C ASP A 259 11.41 14.70 30.36
N SER A 260 11.26 13.51 30.98
CA SER A 260 10.21 13.18 31.98
C SER A 260 10.77 13.07 33.40
#